data_AF-A0A5N6YH12-F1
#
_entry.id   AF-A0A5N6YH12-F1
#
_cell.length_a   1.000
_cell.length_b   1.000
_cell.length_c   1.000
_cell.angle_alpha   90.00
_cell.angle_beta   90.00
_cell.angle_gamma   90.00
#
_symmetry.space_group_name_H-M   'P 1'
#
loop_
_entity.id
_entity.type
_entity.pdbx_description
1 polymer ?
#
loop_
_entity_poly.entity_id
_entity_poly.type
_entity_poly.pdbx_seq_one_letter_code
_entity_poly.pdbx_strand_id
1 'polypeptide(L)'
;MALDRISSASALLLLPPPPAASFEQCRNVYESLLSTVFTKLAELNGTNHAAILDIALFLPGLQSHTCQPRAKLFKSLQCLLANLYRLIGIVSVENSIELDAMGGINTRVILLDLDTVHPSGKDSSQASQIGPILDLQTLATSARPWDRIYYPDNQVGQNLATAFSSIYSQFKDPNAGTLHSISGAFNWTSSESIVAPDESRGSQTNHSVIVGGTFDHFHIGHKLLLTAMALVLDPVRDTNSGKEALLTIGVTGDELLVNKKYAECRAGHAART
;
A
#
# COMPACT_ATOMS: atom_id res chain seq x y z
N MET A 1 -3.58 -35.56 -9.46
CA MET A 1 -3.37 -34.59 -10.56
C MET A 1 -3.20 -33.22 -9.94
N ALA A 2 -1.95 -32.80 -9.72
CA ALA A 2 -1.64 -31.46 -9.29
C ALA A 2 -1.78 -30.55 -10.51
N LEU A 3 -2.74 -29.63 -10.48
CA LEU A 3 -2.76 -28.54 -11.45
C LEU A 3 -1.55 -27.67 -11.13
N ASP A 4 -0.58 -27.59 -12.04
CA ASP A 4 0.50 -26.61 -11.96
C ASP A 4 -0.12 -25.22 -11.84
N ARG A 5 -0.17 -24.69 -10.61
CA ARG A 5 -0.37 -23.27 -10.41
C ARG A 5 0.92 -22.63 -10.88
N ILE A 6 0.95 -22.14 -12.11
CA ILE A 6 1.91 -21.12 -12.52
C ILE A 6 1.50 -19.83 -11.76
N SER A 7 1.79 -19.80 -10.46
CA SER A 7 1.48 -18.66 -9.60
C SER A 7 2.48 -17.56 -9.91
N SER A 8 1.98 -16.34 -10.12
CA SER A 8 2.84 -15.16 -10.25
C SER A 8 3.67 -14.98 -8.99
N ALA A 9 4.94 -14.60 -9.13
CA ALA A 9 5.79 -14.30 -7.98
C ALA A 9 5.14 -13.20 -7.14
N SER A 10 5.06 -13.40 -5.82
CA SER A 10 4.38 -12.49 -4.91
C SER A 10 5.26 -12.19 -3.70
N ALA A 11 5.42 -10.92 -3.38
CA ALA A 11 6.19 -10.50 -2.21
C ALA A 11 5.54 -9.37 -1.42
N LEU A 12 5.95 -9.31 -0.15
CA LEU A 12 5.70 -8.22 0.77
C LEU A 12 7.01 -7.50 1.05
N LEU A 13 7.01 -6.17 1.03
CA LEU A 13 8.10 -5.34 1.51
C LEU A 13 7.63 -4.57 2.75
N LEU A 14 8.25 -4.83 3.89
CA LEU A 14 8.01 -4.14 5.16
C LEU A 14 8.92 -2.90 5.23
N LEU A 15 8.34 -1.71 5.21
CA LEU A 15 9.06 -0.44 5.30
C LEU A 15 8.81 0.24 6.65
N PRO A 16 9.84 0.55 7.44
CA PRO A 16 9.70 1.42 8.60
C PRO A 16 9.50 2.88 8.17
N PRO A 17 8.95 3.77 9.02
CA PRO A 17 8.66 5.17 8.68
C PRO A 17 9.91 5.92 8.18
N PRO A 18 9.80 6.82 7.17
CA PRO A 18 10.97 7.55 6.69
C PRO A 18 11.45 8.60 7.72
N PRO A 19 12.65 9.20 7.59
CA PRO A 19 13.07 10.26 8.52
C PRO A 19 12.14 11.49 8.52
N ALA A 20 11.57 11.82 7.35
CA ALA A 20 10.61 12.90 7.17
C ALA A 20 9.66 12.61 6.00
N ALA A 21 8.56 13.36 5.91
CA ALA A 21 7.57 13.23 4.85
C ALA A 21 8.01 13.79 3.48
N SER A 22 9.22 14.35 3.36
CA SER A 22 9.70 14.90 2.09
C SER A 22 10.12 13.80 1.12
N PHE A 23 10.00 14.08 -0.18
CA PHE A 23 10.37 13.13 -1.23
C PHE A 23 11.85 12.72 -1.14
N GLU A 24 12.76 13.67 -0.88
CA GLU A 24 14.19 13.42 -0.78
C GLU A 24 14.52 12.45 0.36
N GLN A 25 13.89 12.62 1.53
CA GLN A 25 14.10 11.72 2.66
C GLN A 25 13.54 10.33 2.39
N CYS A 26 12.37 10.23 1.74
CA CYS A 26 11.84 8.94 1.30
C CYS A 26 12.76 8.25 0.29
N ARG A 27 13.26 8.99 -0.71
CA ARG A 27 14.19 8.49 -1.73
C ARG A 27 15.46 7.95 -1.10
N ASN A 28 16.11 8.72 -0.24
CA ASN A 28 17.37 8.36 0.42
C ASN A 28 17.33 7.03 1.16
N VAL A 29 16.17 6.66 1.74
CA VAL A 29 16.04 5.44 2.56
C VAL A 29 15.39 4.27 1.83
N TYR A 30 14.60 4.50 0.78
CA TYR A 30 13.83 3.44 0.11
C TYR A 30 14.28 3.11 -1.31
N GLU A 31 15.03 3.98 -2.01
CA GLU A 31 15.39 3.76 -3.41
C GLU A 31 16.17 2.45 -3.62
N SER A 32 17.22 2.23 -2.83
CA SER A 32 18.03 1.00 -2.91
C SER A 32 17.23 -0.25 -2.50
N LEU A 33 16.34 -0.13 -1.51
CA LEU A 33 15.47 -1.21 -1.08
C LEU A 33 14.50 -1.62 -2.19
N LEU A 34 13.83 -0.64 -2.79
CA LEU A 34 12.89 -0.85 -3.88
C LEU A 34 13.60 -1.42 -5.09
N SER A 35 14.74 -0.86 -5.51
CA SER A 35 15.51 -1.39 -6.64
C SER A 35 15.91 -2.84 -6.40
N THR A 36 16.42 -3.18 -5.21
CA THR A 36 16.78 -4.57 -4.86
C THR A 36 15.58 -5.52 -4.96
N VAL A 37 14.42 -5.14 -4.43
CA VAL A 37 13.21 -5.97 -4.48
C VAL A 37 12.67 -6.09 -5.89
N PHE A 38 12.68 -5.01 -6.66
CA PHE A 38 12.25 -4.98 -8.06
C PHE A 38 13.07 -5.94 -8.91
N THR A 39 14.40 -5.86 -8.84
CA THR A 39 15.30 -6.76 -9.58
C THR A 39 15.07 -8.22 -9.18
N LYS A 40 15.02 -8.51 -7.87
CA LYS A 40 14.79 -9.88 -7.38
C LYS A 40 13.44 -10.44 -7.80
N LEU A 41 12.38 -9.63 -7.81
CA LEU A 41 11.06 -10.07 -8.26
C LEU A 41 11.02 -10.28 -9.78
N ALA A 42 11.65 -9.39 -10.55
CA ALA A 42 11.73 -9.51 -12.00
C ALA A 42 12.46 -10.80 -12.43
N GLU A 43 13.53 -11.19 -11.73
CA GLU A 43 14.26 -12.45 -11.95
C GLU A 43 13.39 -13.71 -11.72
N LEU A 44 12.42 -13.61 -10.82
CA LEU A 44 11.52 -14.72 -10.47
C LEU A 44 10.25 -14.73 -11.29
N ASN A 45 9.96 -13.64 -12.00
CA ASN A 45 8.70 -13.51 -12.72
C ASN A 45 8.79 -14.19 -14.09
N GLY A 46 7.74 -14.94 -14.44
CA GLY A 46 7.56 -15.41 -15.81
C GLY A 46 6.99 -14.29 -16.70
N THR A 47 6.97 -14.51 -18.00
CA THR A 47 6.43 -13.54 -18.97
C THR A 47 4.90 -13.45 -18.98
N ASN A 48 4.21 -14.41 -18.35
CA ASN A 48 2.77 -14.60 -18.53
C ASN A 48 1.90 -13.78 -17.56
N HIS A 49 2.45 -13.33 -16.44
CA HIS A 49 1.70 -12.59 -15.43
C HIS A 49 2.57 -11.50 -14.80
N ALA A 50 1.96 -10.46 -14.24
CA ALA A 50 2.68 -9.49 -13.43
C ALA A 50 3.00 -10.08 -12.05
N ALA A 51 4.23 -9.93 -11.59
CA ALA A 51 4.56 -10.21 -10.19
C ALA A 51 3.81 -9.22 -9.28
N ILE A 52 3.49 -9.63 -8.05
CA ILE A 52 2.82 -8.78 -7.07
C ILE A 52 3.83 -8.31 -6.03
N LEU A 53 3.86 -7.00 -5.79
CA LEU A 53 4.59 -6.41 -4.68
C LEU A 53 3.63 -5.60 -3.81
N ASP A 54 3.29 -6.13 -2.64
CA ASP A 54 2.66 -5.34 -1.59
C ASP A 54 3.77 -4.63 -0.79
N ILE A 55 3.66 -3.32 -0.60
CA ILE A 55 4.58 -2.49 0.19
C ILE A 55 3.80 -2.01 1.41
N ALA A 56 4.13 -2.54 2.58
CA ALA A 56 3.55 -2.11 3.84
C ALA A 56 4.42 -1.02 4.47
N LEU A 57 3.94 0.22 4.44
CA LEU A 57 4.57 1.35 5.11
C LEU A 57 4.05 1.44 6.54
N PHE A 58 4.93 1.15 7.50
CA PHE A 58 4.65 1.34 8.90
C PHE A 58 4.66 2.84 9.27
N LEU A 59 3.61 3.27 9.98
CA LEU A 59 3.40 4.61 10.52
C LEU A 59 2.70 4.47 11.89
N PRO A 60 3.41 4.67 13.02
CA PRO A 60 2.81 4.49 14.34
C PRO A 60 1.73 5.53 14.66
N GLY A 61 0.65 5.08 15.31
CA GLY A 61 -0.35 5.94 15.94
C GLY A 61 -1.44 6.46 15.00
N LEU A 62 -1.57 5.95 13.78
CA LEU A 62 -2.60 6.38 12.82
C LEU A 62 -4.03 6.14 13.29
N GLN A 63 -4.25 5.16 14.15
CA GLN A 63 -5.55 4.79 14.70
C GLN A 63 -5.86 5.49 16.04
N SER A 64 -4.89 6.23 16.60
CA SER A 64 -5.06 6.99 17.84
C SER A 64 -6.19 8.02 17.75
N HIS A 65 -6.79 8.38 18.90
CA HIS A 65 -7.88 9.35 18.95
C HIS A 65 -7.51 10.76 18.45
N THR A 66 -6.25 11.17 18.59
CA THR A 66 -5.75 12.46 18.10
C THR A 66 -5.72 12.53 16.57
N CYS A 67 -5.66 11.37 15.91
CA CYS A 67 -5.64 11.22 14.47
C CYS A 67 -7.05 11.13 13.84
N GLN A 68 -8.11 11.38 14.62
CA GLN A 68 -9.50 11.24 14.20
C GLN A 68 -10.19 12.61 14.09
N PRO A 69 -11.09 12.81 13.11
CA PRO A 69 -11.40 11.92 11.98
C PRO A 69 -10.21 11.76 11.02
N ARG A 70 -10.17 10.67 10.25
CA ARG A 70 -9.07 10.35 9.31
C ARG A 70 -8.80 11.47 8.30
N ALA A 71 -9.82 12.28 8.00
CA ALA A 71 -9.69 13.48 7.19
C ALA A 71 -8.60 14.45 7.71
N LYS A 72 -8.32 14.49 9.02
CA LYS A 72 -7.21 15.27 9.60
C LYS A 72 -5.85 14.81 9.11
N LEU A 73 -5.67 13.52 8.86
CA LEU A 73 -4.40 12.94 8.41
C LEU A 73 -4.24 12.97 6.88
N PHE A 74 -5.32 13.27 6.14
CA PHE A 74 -5.37 13.11 4.69
C PHE A 74 -4.21 13.79 3.98
N LYS A 75 -3.92 15.06 4.32
CA LYS A 75 -2.85 15.82 3.66
C LYS A 75 -1.48 15.15 3.83
N SER A 76 -1.15 14.78 5.06
CA SER A 76 0.14 14.17 5.41
C SER A 76 0.28 12.76 4.81
N LEU A 77 -0.76 11.93 4.91
CA LEU A 77 -0.76 10.57 4.36
C LEU A 77 -0.79 10.55 2.83
N GLN A 78 -1.56 11.43 2.19
CA GLN A 78 -1.60 11.54 0.74
C GLN A 78 -0.25 12.01 0.19
N CYS A 79 0.44 12.91 0.88
CA CYS A 79 1.81 13.33 0.52
C CYS A 79 2.79 12.16 0.55
N LEU A 80 2.80 11.39 1.65
CA LEU A 80 3.64 10.18 1.77
C LEU A 80 3.33 9.14 0.69
N LEU A 81 2.05 8.89 0.44
CA LEU A 81 1.59 7.97 -0.59
C LEU A 81 2.03 8.40 -1.99
N ALA A 82 1.92 9.70 -2.29
CA ALA A 82 2.39 10.27 -3.55
C ALA A 82 3.90 10.15 -3.70
N ASN A 83 4.67 10.38 -2.63
CA ASN A 83 6.12 10.23 -2.64
C ASN A 83 6.55 8.78 -2.89
N LEU A 84 5.89 7.81 -2.26
CA LEU A 84 6.15 6.38 -2.50
C LEU A 84 5.82 5.98 -3.94
N TYR A 85 4.63 6.31 -4.45
CA TYR A 85 4.27 5.96 -5.83
C TYR A 85 5.15 6.68 -6.87
N ARG A 86 5.58 7.92 -6.59
CA ARG A 86 6.59 8.61 -7.41
C ARG A 86 7.91 7.84 -7.42
N LEU A 87 8.40 7.41 -6.26
CA LEU A 87 9.65 6.67 -6.15
C LEU A 87 9.57 5.30 -6.83
N ILE A 88 8.44 4.59 -6.67
CA ILE A 88 8.15 3.34 -7.38
C ILE A 88 8.26 3.55 -8.89
N GLY A 89 7.66 4.61 -9.43
CA GLY A 89 7.78 4.95 -10.85
C GLY A 89 9.22 5.19 -11.31
N ILE A 90 10.00 5.94 -10.53
CA ILE A 90 11.43 6.22 -10.82
C ILE A 90 12.23 4.92 -10.84
N VAL A 91 12.14 4.11 -9.77
CA VAL A 91 12.85 2.84 -9.65
C VAL A 91 12.47 1.89 -10.78
N SER A 92 11.20 1.84 -11.16
CA SER A 92 10.73 0.99 -12.26
C SER A 92 11.40 1.36 -13.59
N VAL A 93 11.46 2.66 -13.91
CA VAL A 93 12.12 3.14 -15.14
C VAL A 93 13.62 2.86 -15.09
N GLU A 94 14.29 3.17 -13.99
CA GLU A 94 15.74 2.97 -13.82
C GLU A 94 16.14 1.49 -13.96
N ASN A 95 15.28 0.57 -13.52
CA ASN A 95 15.51 -0.87 -13.60
C ASN A 95 14.90 -1.50 -14.87
N SER A 96 14.34 -0.71 -15.80
CA SER A 96 13.68 -1.19 -17.02
C SER A 96 12.60 -2.24 -16.76
N ILE A 97 11.82 -2.05 -15.69
CA ILE A 97 10.71 -2.91 -15.29
C ILE A 97 9.40 -2.20 -15.63
N GLU A 98 8.48 -2.89 -16.29
CA GLU A 98 7.14 -2.36 -16.53
C GLU A 98 6.28 -2.45 -15.26
N LEU A 99 5.49 -1.42 -14.98
CA LEU A 99 4.48 -1.45 -13.92
C LEU A 99 3.13 -1.86 -14.51
N ASP A 100 2.39 -2.69 -13.77
CA ASP A 100 0.99 -3.02 -14.07
C ASP A 100 0.73 -3.66 -15.44
N ALA A 101 1.79 -4.19 -16.07
CA ALA A 101 1.75 -4.90 -17.35
C ALA A 101 2.19 -6.36 -17.21
N MET A 102 1.91 -7.18 -18.23
CA MET A 102 2.33 -8.58 -18.27
C MET A 102 3.86 -8.69 -18.24
N GLY A 103 4.40 -9.59 -17.42
CA GLY A 103 5.85 -9.68 -17.19
C GLY A 103 6.42 -8.60 -16.27
N GLY A 104 5.67 -7.53 -16.00
CA GLY A 104 6.03 -6.46 -15.09
C GLY A 104 5.74 -6.73 -13.62
N ILE A 105 5.70 -5.66 -12.82
CA ILE A 105 5.39 -5.69 -11.39
C ILE A 105 4.13 -4.86 -11.09
N ASN A 106 3.16 -5.47 -10.42
CA ASN A 106 1.98 -4.83 -9.87
C ASN A 106 2.25 -4.45 -8.41
N THR A 107 2.57 -3.17 -8.19
CA THR A 107 2.88 -2.64 -6.85
C THR A 107 1.64 -2.07 -6.16
N ARG A 108 1.49 -2.31 -4.86
CA ARG A 108 0.41 -1.79 -4.02
C ARG A 108 0.99 -1.27 -2.71
N VAL A 109 0.60 -0.06 -2.31
CA VAL A 109 1.01 0.51 -1.00
C VAL A 109 -0.09 0.27 0.02
N ILE A 110 0.29 -0.28 1.17
CA ILE A 110 -0.57 -0.53 2.34
C ILE A 110 -0.02 0.33 3.47
N LEU A 111 -0.89 1.11 4.12
CA LEU A 111 -0.50 1.84 5.33
C LEU A 111 -0.73 0.93 6.53
N LEU A 112 0.28 0.82 7.37
CA LEU A 112 0.28 -0.06 8.52
C LEU A 112 0.42 0.75 9.79
N ASP A 113 -0.52 0.57 10.72
CA ASP A 113 -0.36 1.03 12.09
C ASP A 113 0.07 -0.16 12.96
N LEU A 114 1.18 0.00 13.67
CA LEU A 114 1.62 -0.96 14.67
C LEU A 114 1.16 -0.40 16.01
N ASP A 115 0.02 -0.89 16.47
CA ASP A 115 -0.23 -0.81 17.90
C ASP A 115 0.85 -1.64 18.60
N THR A 116 1.59 -1.01 19.51
CA THR A 116 2.32 -1.75 20.53
C THR A 116 1.30 -2.52 21.35
N VAL A 117 1.11 -3.79 20.96
CA VAL A 117 0.50 -4.89 21.70
C VAL A 117 -0.02 -4.48 23.09
N HIS A 118 -1.29 -4.08 23.13
CA HIS A 118 -2.11 -4.23 24.32
C HIS A 118 -3.33 -5.09 23.97
N PRO A 119 -3.30 -6.41 24.26
CA PRO A 119 -4.51 -7.16 24.47
C PRO A 119 -4.97 -6.85 25.90
N SER A 120 -5.57 -5.68 26.11
CA SER A 120 -6.22 -5.38 27.39
C SER A 120 -7.68 -5.05 27.15
N GLY A 121 -8.53 -5.99 27.58
CA GLY A 121 -9.95 -5.77 27.76
C GLY A 121 -10.80 -6.37 26.66
N LYS A 122 -11.74 -7.23 27.06
CA LYS A 122 -12.82 -7.83 26.25
C LYS A 122 -13.81 -6.81 25.65
N ASP A 123 -13.45 -5.54 25.57
CA ASP A 123 -14.35 -4.41 25.27
C ASP A 123 -13.85 -3.49 24.14
N SER A 124 -12.81 -3.85 23.38
CA SER A 124 -12.56 -3.16 22.11
C SER A 124 -13.61 -3.61 21.11
N SER A 125 -14.75 -2.94 21.14
CA SER A 125 -15.73 -2.93 20.04
C SER A 125 -14.95 -2.88 18.73
N GLN A 126 -14.95 -3.99 18.00
CA GLN A 126 -14.26 -4.15 16.72
C GLN A 126 -14.83 -3.10 15.77
N ALA A 127 -14.26 -1.89 15.79
CA ALA A 127 -14.51 -0.90 14.77
C ALA A 127 -14.17 -1.60 13.46
N SER A 128 -15.13 -1.65 12.54
CA SER A 128 -14.90 -2.29 11.26
C SER A 128 -13.67 -1.63 10.65
N GLN A 129 -12.58 -2.39 10.47
CA GLN A 129 -11.31 -1.89 9.90
C GLN A 129 -11.46 -1.67 8.39
N ILE A 130 -12.50 -0.93 8.02
CA ILE A 130 -12.75 -0.50 6.66
C ILE A 130 -11.80 0.65 6.39
N GLY A 131 -10.95 0.49 5.39
CA GLY A 131 -10.06 1.55 4.91
C GLY A 131 -8.67 1.05 4.50
N PRO A 132 -7.81 1.97 4.05
CA PRO A 132 -6.47 1.66 3.53
C PRO A 132 -5.39 1.58 4.62
N ILE A 133 -5.77 1.75 5.89
CA ILE A 133 -4.90 1.63 7.07
C ILE A 133 -5.25 0.32 7.76
N LEU A 134 -4.28 -0.59 7.84
CA LEU A 134 -4.41 -1.88 8.50
C LEU A 134 -3.58 -1.89 9.78
N ASP A 135 -3.96 -2.74 10.73
CA ASP A 135 -3.02 -3.12 11.79
C ASP A 135 -2.13 -4.30 11.34
N LEU A 136 -1.08 -4.56 12.13
CA LEU A 136 -0.14 -5.65 11.87
C LEU A 136 -0.82 -7.03 11.87
N GLN A 137 -1.80 -7.26 12.75
CA GLN A 137 -2.49 -8.53 12.87
C GLN A 137 -3.36 -8.81 11.64
N THR A 138 -4.14 -7.84 11.18
CA THR A 138 -4.96 -7.92 9.97
C THR A 138 -4.11 -8.12 8.72
N LEU A 139 -2.95 -7.46 8.62
CA LEU A 139 -2.02 -7.72 7.52
C LEU A 139 -1.48 -9.16 7.58
N ALA A 140 -0.98 -9.60 8.73
CA ALA A 140 -0.35 -10.91 8.91
C ALA A 140 -1.34 -12.08 8.79
N THR A 141 -2.59 -11.89 9.18
CA THR A 141 -3.64 -12.92 9.07
C THR A 141 -4.36 -12.91 7.73
N SER A 142 -4.01 -11.98 6.83
CA SER A 142 -4.65 -11.88 5.53
C SER A 142 -4.39 -13.12 4.66
N ALA A 143 -5.35 -13.46 3.80
CA ALA A 143 -5.23 -14.56 2.86
C ALA A 143 -4.23 -14.29 1.70
N ARG A 144 -3.46 -13.20 1.76
CA ARG A 144 -2.51 -12.80 0.71
C ARG A 144 -1.37 -13.80 0.61
N PRO A 145 -1.10 -14.39 -0.57
CA PRO A 145 -0.07 -15.41 -0.72
C PRO A 145 1.26 -14.75 -1.04
N TRP A 146 2.06 -14.37 -0.04
CA TRP A 146 3.43 -13.90 -0.27
C TRP A 146 4.40 -15.07 -0.22
N ASP A 147 5.24 -15.19 -1.26
CA ASP A 147 6.33 -16.17 -1.34
C ASP A 147 7.56 -15.67 -0.59
N ARG A 148 7.74 -14.35 -0.57
CA ARG A 148 8.89 -13.66 0.02
C ARG A 148 8.46 -12.42 0.79
N ILE A 149 9.09 -12.22 1.95
CA ILE A 149 8.87 -11.06 2.81
C ILE A 149 10.20 -10.35 2.98
N TYR A 150 10.32 -9.16 2.40
CA TYR A 150 11.52 -8.34 2.45
C TYR A 150 11.45 -7.30 3.55
N TYR A 151 12.60 -6.97 4.15
CA TYR A 151 12.73 -5.90 5.14
C TYR A 151 14.17 -5.34 5.12
N PRO A 152 14.39 -4.06 5.48
CA PRO A 152 15.74 -3.51 5.59
C PRO A 152 16.50 -4.15 6.74
N ASP A 153 17.80 -4.42 6.56
CA ASP A 153 18.67 -5.07 7.55
C ASP A 153 19.12 -4.15 8.71
N ASN A 154 18.35 -3.12 9.04
CA ASN A 154 18.59 -2.24 10.17
C ASN A 154 17.73 -2.61 11.40
N GLN A 155 18.01 -2.02 12.56
CA GLN A 155 17.31 -2.33 13.81
C GLN A 155 15.79 -2.16 13.71
N VAL A 156 15.33 -1.08 13.06
CA VAL A 156 13.90 -0.78 12.95
C VAL A 156 13.20 -1.79 12.03
N GLY A 157 13.83 -2.13 10.91
CA GLY A 157 13.35 -3.17 9.98
C GLY A 157 13.30 -4.55 10.62
N GLN A 158 14.34 -4.93 11.37
CA GLN A 158 14.40 -6.22 12.09
C GLN A 158 13.31 -6.33 13.15
N ASN A 159 13.05 -5.26 13.91
CA ASN A 159 11.98 -5.24 14.90
C ASN A 159 10.61 -5.44 14.24
N LEU A 160 10.34 -4.73 13.13
CA LEU A 160 9.09 -4.86 12.38
C LEU A 160 8.93 -6.26 11.78
N ALA A 161 9.99 -6.82 11.19
CA ALA A 161 9.99 -8.16 10.63
C ALA A 161 9.74 -9.24 11.69
N THR A 162 10.36 -9.08 12.87
CA THR A 162 10.16 -9.99 14.01
C THR A 162 8.71 -9.92 14.51
N ALA A 163 8.16 -8.71 14.69
CA ALA A 163 6.78 -8.52 15.10
C ALA A 163 5.81 -9.16 14.08
N PHE A 164 5.99 -8.88 12.79
CA PHE A 164 5.19 -9.47 11.72
C PHE A 164 5.26 -11.01 11.74
N SER A 165 6.48 -11.58 11.79
CA SER A 165 6.70 -13.02 11.75
C SER A 165 6.10 -13.75 12.96
N SER A 166 6.07 -13.11 14.13
CA SER A 166 5.52 -13.70 15.35
C SER A 166 4.02 -14.00 15.22
N ILE A 167 3.30 -13.20 14.42
CA ILE A 167 1.88 -13.38 14.10
C ILE A 167 1.75 -14.27 12.86
N TYR A 168 2.45 -13.92 11.77
CA TYR A 168 2.31 -14.58 10.46
C TYR A 168 2.53 -16.09 10.53
N SER A 169 3.53 -16.55 11.29
CA SER A 169 3.85 -17.98 11.48
C SER A 169 2.77 -18.79 12.19
N GLN A 170 1.85 -18.15 12.92
CA GLN A 170 0.75 -18.84 13.61
C GLN A 170 -0.43 -19.17 12.67
N PHE A 171 -0.57 -18.43 11.58
CA PHE A 171 -1.74 -18.49 10.69
C PHE A 171 -1.44 -19.06 9.31
N LYS A 172 -0.17 -19.26 8.98
CA LYS A 172 0.28 -19.70 7.65
C LYS A 172 0.96 -21.05 7.71
N ASP A 173 0.96 -21.71 6.56
CA ASP A 173 1.75 -22.92 6.33
C ASP A 173 3.23 -22.65 6.71
N PRO A 174 3.92 -23.56 7.40
CA PRO A 174 5.34 -23.43 7.72
C PRO A 174 6.26 -23.08 6.53
N ASN A 175 5.83 -23.35 5.30
CA ASN A 175 6.57 -23.02 4.07
C ASN A 175 6.14 -21.72 3.38
N ALA A 176 5.16 -20.98 3.92
CA ALA A 176 4.67 -19.76 3.30
C ALA A 176 5.52 -18.55 3.70
N GLY A 177 6.00 -17.78 2.72
CA GLY A 177 6.64 -16.48 2.92
C GLY A 177 7.97 -16.54 3.66
N THR A 178 9.07 -16.73 2.94
CA THR A 178 10.41 -16.68 3.55
C THR A 178 10.83 -15.23 3.82
N LEU A 179 11.44 -14.97 4.98
CA LEU A 179 11.99 -13.66 5.35
C LEU A 179 13.33 -13.42 4.66
N HIS A 180 13.49 -12.26 4.03
CA HIS A 180 14.70 -11.84 3.32
C HIS A 180 15.11 -10.44 3.78
N SER A 181 16.23 -10.34 4.49
CA SER A 181 16.83 -9.04 4.77
C SER A 181 17.42 -8.43 3.49
N ILE A 182 17.30 -7.12 3.35
CA ILE A 182 17.96 -6.35 2.29
C ILE A 182 19.18 -5.67 2.90
N SER A 183 20.36 -6.07 2.43
CA SER A 183 21.62 -5.55 2.94
C SER A 183 21.91 -4.12 2.50
N GLY A 184 22.64 -3.39 3.35
CA GLY A 184 23.08 -2.03 3.04
C GLY A 184 21.97 -0.99 3.23
N ALA A 185 20.94 -1.31 4.02
CA ALA A 185 19.94 -0.31 4.38
C ALA A 185 20.59 0.77 5.25
N PHE A 186 20.26 2.03 4.97
CA PHE A 186 20.73 3.13 5.82
C PHE A 186 20.20 2.93 7.26
N ASN A 187 20.98 3.32 8.27
CA ASN A 187 20.48 3.39 9.63
C ASN A 187 19.86 4.78 9.82
N TRP A 188 18.57 4.84 10.10
CA TRP A 188 17.93 6.09 10.50
C TRP A 188 17.06 5.86 11.73
N THR A 189 16.94 6.92 12.52
CA THR A 189 15.96 6.99 13.59
C THR A 189 14.62 7.35 12.97
N SER A 190 13.63 6.48 13.16
CA SER A 190 12.23 6.82 12.86
C SER A 190 11.84 8.06 13.66
N SER A 191 11.22 9.04 13.00
CA SER A 191 10.52 10.09 13.73
C SER A 191 9.24 9.52 14.35
N GLU A 192 8.95 9.84 15.62
CA GLU A 192 7.78 9.31 16.33
C GLU A 192 6.44 9.76 15.71
N SER A 193 6.42 10.88 14.98
CA SER A 193 5.24 11.34 14.25
C SER A 193 5.62 12.09 12.98
N ILE A 194 5.64 11.37 11.85
CA ILE A 194 5.79 11.96 10.51
C ILE A 194 4.45 12.52 10.01
N VAL A 195 3.36 11.99 10.56
CA VAL A 195 2.01 12.33 10.17
C VAL A 195 1.42 13.27 11.21
N ALA A 196 1.41 14.56 10.89
CA ALA A 196 0.75 15.56 11.70
C ALA A 196 -0.74 15.66 11.32
N PRO A 197 -1.66 15.65 12.30
CA PRO A 197 -3.05 16.02 12.09
C PRO A 197 -3.18 17.48 11.64
N ASP A 198 -4.03 17.72 10.65
CA ASP A 198 -4.41 19.06 10.21
C ASP A 198 -5.55 19.59 11.08
N GLU A 199 -5.22 20.38 12.09
CA GLU A 199 -6.21 20.99 13.01
C GLU A 199 -7.12 22.02 12.33
N SER A 200 -6.80 22.46 11.10
CA SER A 200 -7.71 23.33 10.33
C SER A 200 -8.91 22.58 9.76
N ARG A 201 -8.86 21.25 9.68
CA ARG A 201 -9.99 20.41 9.29
C ARG A 201 -10.87 20.16 10.50
N GLY A 202 -12.12 20.61 10.40
CA GLY A 202 -13.14 20.38 11.43
C GLY A 202 -13.35 18.90 11.74
N SER A 203 -14.01 18.62 12.87
CA SER A 203 -14.29 17.26 13.38
C SER A 203 -15.30 16.45 12.54
N GLN A 204 -15.50 16.80 11.27
CA GLN A 204 -16.50 16.16 10.42
C GLN A 204 -15.99 14.79 9.95
N THR A 205 -16.76 13.75 10.25
CA THR A 205 -16.52 12.41 9.74
C THR A 205 -17.12 12.24 8.35
N ASN A 206 -16.45 11.47 7.50
CA ASN A 206 -16.96 11.10 6.18
C ASN A 206 -17.26 9.59 6.16
N HIS A 207 -18.54 9.22 6.10
CA HIS A 207 -18.96 7.81 5.96
C HIS A 207 -19.38 7.45 4.54
N SER A 208 -19.37 8.41 3.61
CA SER A 208 -19.59 8.17 2.20
C SER A 208 -18.59 8.98 1.38
N VAL A 209 -17.84 8.29 0.52
CA VAL A 209 -16.91 8.91 -0.42
C VAL A 209 -17.27 8.38 -1.81
N ILE A 210 -17.38 9.28 -2.77
CA ILE A 210 -17.70 8.94 -4.16
C ILE A 210 -16.56 9.44 -5.04
N VAL A 211 -16.03 8.57 -5.89
CA VAL A 211 -15.03 8.92 -6.89
C VAL A 211 -15.50 8.44 -8.25
N GLY A 212 -15.47 9.33 -9.24
CA GLY A 212 -15.84 9.04 -10.62
C GLY A 212 -14.62 9.12 -11.53
N GLY A 213 -14.54 8.23 -12.51
CA GLY A 213 -13.46 8.23 -13.50
C GLY A 213 -13.74 7.25 -14.63
N THR A 214 -12.85 7.21 -15.62
CA THR A 214 -12.92 6.20 -16.67
C THR A 214 -12.15 4.93 -16.28
N PHE A 215 -11.08 5.09 -15.50
CA PHE A 215 -10.23 3.98 -15.02
C PHE A 215 -9.66 3.09 -16.15
N ASP A 216 -9.61 3.61 -17.40
CA ASP A 216 -8.97 2.97 -18.56
C ASP A 216 -7.51 2.61 -18.24
N HIS A 217 -7.07 1.42 -18.66
CA HIS A 217 -5.67 0.96 -18.46
C HIS A 217 -5.22 1.15 -17.01
N PHE A 218 -5.85 0.43 -16.08
CA PHE A 218 -5.64 0.58 -14.65
C PHE A 218 -4.14 0.57 -14.27
N HIS A 219 -3.62 1.74 -13.91
CA HIS A 219 -2.20 1.96 -13.62
C HIS A 219 -2.02 2.56 -12.21
N ILE A 220 -0.76 2.70 -11.80
CA ILE A 220 -0.33 3.27 -10.51
C ILE A 220 -1.04 4.57 -10.08
N GLY A 221 -1.44 5.43 -11.04
CA GLY A 221 -2.16 6.67 -10.76
C GLY A 221 -3.58 6.43 -10.24
N HIS A 222 -4.28 5.42 -10.77
CA HIS A 222 -5.58 5.01 -10.26
C HIS A 222 -5.46 4.41 -8.86
N LYS A 223 -4.39 3.64 -8.57
CA LYS A 223 -4.15 3.12 -7.22
C LYS A 223 -3.91 4.23 -6.22
N LEU A 224 -3.06 5.20 -6.56
CA LEU A 224 -2.84 6.40 -5.74
C LEU A 224 -4.17 7.12 -5.46
N LEU A 225 -4.98 7.38 -6.49
CA LEU A 225 -6.27 8.05 -6.34
C LEU A 225 -7.21 7.27 -5.41
N LEU A 226 -7.43 5.99 -5.68
CA LEU A 226 -8.38 5.16 -4.93
C LEU A 226 -7.94 4.98 -3.47
N THR A 227 -6.65 4.73 -3.23
CA THR A 227 -6.11 4.66 -1.87
C THR A 227 -6.25 6.01 -1.16
N ALA A 228 -5.97 7.13 -1.83
CA ALA A 228 -6.15 8.45 -1.25
C ALA A 228 -7.63 8.73 -0.90
N MET A 229 -8.58 8.40 -1.77
CA MET A 229 -10.00 8.59 -1.47
C MET A 229 -10.47 7.69 -0.32
N ALA A 230 -9.95 6.46 -0.22
CA ALA A 230 -10.22 5.58 0.91
C ALA A 230 -9.68 6.13 2.24
N LEU A 231 -8.65 6.98 2.24
CA LEU A 231 -8.13 7.63 3.46
C LEU A 231 -9.11 8.65 4.05
N VAL A 232 -9.97 9.23 3.23
CA VAL A 232 -10.96 10.23 3.68
C VAL A 232 -12.12 9.55 4.41
N LEU A 233 -12.36 8.26 4.14
CA LEU A 233 -13.46 7.49 4.70
C LEU A 233 -13.18 7.06 6.15
N ASP A 234 -14.02 7.51 7.07
CA ASP A 234 -13.95 7.17 8.49
C ASP A 234 -14.63 5.81 8.78
N PRO A 235 -14.00 4.96 9.61
CA PRO A 235 -14.56 3.66 9.97
C PRO A 235 -15.79 3.85 10.86
N VAL A 236 -16.79 2.98 10.70
CA VAL A 236 -17.95 2.94 11.61
C VAL A 236 -17.53 2.22 12.89
N ARG A 237 -17.62 2.93 14.01
CA ARG A 237 -17.24 2.43 15.35
C ARG A 237 -18.39 1.75 16.09
N ASP A 238 -19.63 2.09 15.75
CA ASP A 238 -20.83 1.53 16.38
C ASP A 238 -21.59 0.64 15.38
N THR A 239 -21.39 -0.66 15.50
CA THR A 239 -22.04 -1.70 14.68
C THR A 239 -23.55 -1.81 14.94
N ASN A 240 -24.07 -1.24 16.03
CA ASN A 240 -25.50 -1.25 16.35
C ASN A 240 -26.26 -0.06 15.74
N SER A 241 -25.54 0.92 15.18
CA SER A 241 -26.14 2.16 14.68
C SER A 241 -26.79 2.03 13.29
N GLY A 242 -26.66 0.89 12.62
CA GLY A 242 -27.09 0.70 11.23
C GLY A 242 -26.35 1.59 10.22
N LYS A 243 -25.27 2.27 10.65
CA LYS A 243 -24.44 3.11 9.79
C LYS A 243 -23.42 2.25 9.05
N GLU A 244 -23.18 2.60 7.79
CA GLU A 244 -22.17 1.95 6.95
C GLU A 244 -21.16 2.99 6.45
N ALA A 245 -19.91 2.57 6.29
CA ALA A 245 -18.89 3.34 5.60
C ALA A 245 -18.83 2.87 4.14
N LEU A 246 -19.13 3.75 3.19
CA LEU A 246 -19.27 3.41 1.77
C LEU A 246 -18.26 4.19 0.91
N LEU A 247 -17.45 3.46 0.15
CA LEU A 247 -16.67 4.00 -0.97
C LEU A 247 -17.34 3.59 -2.29
N THR A 248 -17.92 4.55 -3.02
CA THR A 248 -18.53 4.30 -4.33
C THR A 248 -17.57 4.72 -5.44
N ILE A 249 -17.28 3.81 -6.37
CA ILE A 249 -16.43 4.06 -7.53
C ILE A 249 -17.31 4.04 -8.78
N GLY A 250 -17.58 5.22 -9.34
CA GLY A 250 -18.29 5.36 -10.60
C GLY A 250 -17.34 5.18 -11.77
N VAL A 251 -17.52 4.12 -12.55
CA VAL A 251 -16.76 3.86 -13.79
C VAL A 251 -17.60 4.32 -14.98
N THR A 252 -17.03 5.17 -15.82
CA THR A 252 -17.70 5.70 -17.02
C THR A 252 -17.86 4.58 -18.06
N GLY A 253 -19.09 4.38 -18.55
CA GLY A 253 -19.35 3.45 -19.67
C GLY A 253 -18.92 4.01 -21.02
N ASP A 254 -18.63 3.13 -21.98
CA ASP A 254 -18.09 3.47 -23.30
C ASP A 254 -18.95 4.50 -24.07
N GLU A 255 -20.27 4.46 -23.88
CA GLU A 255 -21.25 5.36 -24.51
C GLU A 255 -21.10 6.84 -24.11
N LEU A 256 -20.46 7.13 -22.96
CA LEU A 256 -20.21 8.48 -22.46
C LEU A 256 -18.83 9.04 -22.84
N LEU A 257 -17.96 8.21 -23.45
CA LEU A 257 -16.61 8.60 -23.89
C LEU A 257 -16.59 9.20 -25.30
N VAL A 258 -17.70 9.10 -26.04
CA VAL A 258 -17.86 9.59 -27.42
C VAL A 258 -17.69 11.11 -27.56
N ASN A 259 -17.87 11.86 -26.46
CA ASN A 259 -17.78 13.32 -26.42
C ASN A 259 -16.46 13.87 -25.86
N LYS A 260 -15.41 13.05 -25.68
CA LYS A 260 -14.10 13.56 -25.23
C LYS A 260 -13.46 14.43 -26.32
N LYS A 261 -13.28 15.71 -26.01
CA LYS A 261 -12.74 16.79 -26.87
C LYS A 261 -11.30 16.59 -27.40
N TYR A 262 -10.68 15.43 -27.19
CA TYR A 262 -9.32 15.07 -27.65
C TYR A 262 -9.17 13.56 -27.90
N ALA A 263 -10.13 12.93 -28.58
CA ALA A 263 -10.03 11.52 -28.98
C ALA A 263 -8.77 11.23 -29.84
N GLU A 264 -8.21 12.27 -30.46
CA GLU A 264 -7.13 12.26 -31.45
C GLU A 264 -5.75 11.94 -30.85
N CYS A 265 -5.55 12.14 -29.54
CA CYS A 265 -4.26 11.86 -28.89
C CYS A 265 -4.03 10.37 -28.56
N ARG A 266 -4.93 9.46 -28.92
CA ARG A 266 -4.83 8.02 -28.63
C ARG A 266 -4.34 7.15 -29.80
N ALA A 267 -4.04 7.73 -30.97
CA ALA A 267 -3.51 7.00 -32.12
C ALA A 267 -2.10 7.47 -32.48
N GLY A 268 -1.09 6.89 -31.82
CA GLY A 268 0.29 7.27 -32.08
C GLY A 268 1.34 6.34 -31.47
N HIS A 269 1.14 5.02 -31.55
CA HIS A 269 2.22 4.01 -31.67
C HIS A 269 1.61 2.60 -31.88
N ALA A 270 0.96 2.41 -33.03
CA ALA A 270 0.74 1.06 -33.57
C ALA A 270 1.23 1.03 -35.01
N ALA A 271 2.20 0.15 -35.25
CA ALA A 271 2.68 -0.35 -36.53
C ALA A 271 3.42 0.65 -37.46
N ARG A 272 4.75 0.52 -37.50
CA ARG A 272 5.44 0.39 -38.79
C ARG A 272 6.19 -0.95 -38.80
N THR A 273 5.88 -1.70 -39.84
CA THR A 273 6.46 -2.93 -40.40
C THR A 273 7.90 -3.23 -40.03
#